data_AF-A0A7Y3AT72-F1
#
_entry.id   AF-A0A7Y3AT72-F1
#
_cell.length_a   1.000
_cell.length_b   1.000
_cell.length_c   1.000
_cell.angle_alpha   90.00
_cell.angle_beta   90.00
_cell.angle_gamma   90.00
#
_symmetry.space_group_name_H-M   'P 1'
#
loop_
_entity.id
_entity.type
_entity.pdbx_description
1 polymer ?
#
loop_
_entity_poly.entity_id
_entity_poly.type
_entity_poly.pdbx_seq_one_letter_code
_entity_poly.pdbx_strand_id
1 'polypeptide(L)'
;PGDKGYKRMKKLFTNRLAQWCFRWLHPDLGVRLAQYFSINNKLISGEEDIHFLGEDKEWLVQYSKRKLKEKHCDYFIFGHRHLPLEISLSESSSYINLGDWISYYTYGEFDGTHFSLETFGG
;
A
#
# COMPACT_ATOMS: atom_id res chain seq x y z
N PRO A 1 -9.81 -5.24 -0.87
CA PRO A 1 -11.13 -5.63 -1.41
C PRO A 1 -12.06 -4.41 -1.51
N GLY A 2 -12.41 -3.93 -2.71
CA GLY A 2 -13.31 -2.77 -2.84
C GLY A 2 -13.01 -1.85 -4.02
N ASP A 3 -11.78 -1.89 -4.55
CA ASP A 3 -11.37 -0.98 -5.62
C ASP A 3 -11.98 -1.36 -6.98
N LYS A 4 -13.19 -0.85 -7.24
CA LYS A 4 -13.92 -1.01 -8.50
C LYS A 4 -13.29 -0.16 -9.61
N GLY A 5 -12.67 0.97 -9.27
CA GLY A 5 -12.02 1.87 -10.23
C GLY A 5 -10.82 1.20 -10.88
N TYR A 6 -9.87 0.74 -10.07
CA TYR A 6 -8.71 -0.02 -10.53
C TYR A 6 -9.12 -1.26 -11.32
N LYS A 7 -10.12 -2.02 -10.86
CA LYS A 7 -10.57 -3.23 -11.58
C LYS A 7 -11.13 -2.91 -12.97
N ARG A 8 -11.89 -1.81 -13.12
CA ARG A 8 -12.40 -1.35 -14.42
C ARG A 8 -11.27 -0.88 -15.32
N MET A 9 -10.35 -0.09 -14.78
CA MET A 9 -9.18 0.41 -15.49
C MET A 9 -8.28 -0.75 -15.97
N LYS A 10 -8.01 -1.73 -15.10
CA LYS A 10 -7.29 -2.96 -15.45
C LYS A 10 -7.99 -3.69 -16.59
N LYS A 11 -9.31 -3.88 -16.51
CA LYS A 11 -10.09 -4.54 -17.57
C LYS A 11 -9.98 -3.81 -18.91
N LEU A 12 -10.01 -2.48 -18.90
CA LEU A 12 -9.82 -1.66 -20.09
C LEU A 12 -8.40 -1.83 -20.67
N PHE A 13 -7.36 -1.71 -19.85
CA PHE A 13 -5.97 -1.82 -20.29
C PHE A 13 -5.58 -3.23 -20.76
N THR A 14 -6.21 -4.27 -20.25
CA THR A 14 -5.97 -5.66 -20.71
C THR A 14 -6.85 -6.07 -21.90
N ASN A 15 -7.82 -5.25 -22.30
CA ASN A 15 -8.70 -5.58 -23.41
C ASN A 15 -7.97 -5.44 -24.75
N ARG A 16 -7.97 -6.51 -25.56
CA ARG A 16 -7.28 -6.55 -26.86
C ARG A 16 -7.78 -5.50 -27.86
N LEU A 17 -9.07 -5.17 -27.84
CA LEU A 17 -9.65 -4.13 -28.70
C LEU A 17 -9.16 -2.74 -28.28
N ALA A 18 -9.15 -2.47 -26.97
CA ALA A 18 -8.64 -1.19 -26.46
C ALA A 18 -7.15 -1.01 -26.77
N GLN A 19 -6.35 -2.06 -26.58
CA GLN A 19 -4.93 -2.07 -26.96
C GLN A 19 -4.75 -1.87 -28.47
N TRP A 20 -5.59 -2.51 -29.30
CA TRP A 20 -5.54 -2.36 -30.74
C TRP A 20 -5.87 -0.92 -31.17
N CYS A 21 -6.92 -0.30 -30.63
CA CYS A 21 -7.23 1.10 -30.88
C CYS A 21 -6.10 2.04 -30.44
N PHE A 22 -5.48 1.77 -29.29
CA PHE A 22 -4.38 2.59 -28.77
C PHE A 22 -3.13 2.52 -29.65
N ARG A 23 -2.86 1.39 -30.33
CA ARG A 23 -1.72 1.27 -31.27
C ARG A 23 -1.82 2.21 -32.48
N TRP A 24 -3.03 2.59 -32.87
CA TRP A 24 -3.26 3.53 -33.96
C TRP A 24 -3.19 5.00 -33.52
N LEU A 25 -3.14 5.25 -32.22
CA LEU A 25 -3.01 6.59 -31.70
C LEU A 25 -1.57 7.08 -31.90
N HIS A 26 -1.41 8.28 -32.46
CA HIS A 26 -0.09 8.88 -32.63
C HIS A 26 0.63 8.96 -31.27
N PRO A 27 1.94 8.66 -31.18
CA PRO A 27 2.69 8.62 -29.92
C PRO A 27 2.52 9.88 -29.07
N ASP A 28 2.53 11.07 -29.68
CA ASP A 28 2.37 12.34 -28.95
C ASP A 28 1.03 12.46 -28.21
N LEU A 29 -0.04 11.87 -28.77
CA LEU A 29 -1.35 11.85 -28.13
C LEU A 29 -1.46 10.68 -27.15
N GLY A 30 -0.92 9.52 -27.51
CA GLY A 30 -0.94 8.32 -26.67
C GLY A 30 -0.14 8.48 -25.38
N VAL A 31 1.06 9.06 -25.45
CA VAL A 31 1.91 9.32 -24.29
C VAL A 31 1.25 10.34 -23.37
N ARG A 32 0.71 11.44 -23.90
CA ARG A 32 0.00 12.45 -23.09
C ARG A 32 -1.23 11.86 -22.40
N LEU A 33 -2.00 11.03 -23.11
CA LEU A 33 -3.16 10.34 -22.55
C LEU A 33 -2.76 9.37 -21.44
N ALA A 34 -1.71 8.57 -21.66
CA ALA A 34 -1.20 7.63 -20.67
C ALA A 34 -0.68 8.35 -19.41
N GLN A 35 0.06 9.44 -19.57
CA GLN A 35 0.53 10.28 -18.46
C GLN A 35 -0.63 10.85 -17.65
N TYR A 36 -1.66 11.38 -18.32
CA TYR A 36 -2.86 11.91 -17.67
C TYR A 36 -3.55 10.86 -16.78
N PHE A 37 -3.76 9.64 -17.30
CA PHE A 37 -4.37 8.57 -16.51
C PHE A 37 -3.46 8.08 -15.38
N SER A 38 -2.14 8.02 -15.61
CA SER A 38 -1.18 7.58 -14.58
C SER A 38 -1.09 8.55 -13.40
N ILE A 39 -1.13 9.86 -13.65
CA ILE A 39 -1.03 10.88 -12.59
C ILE A 39 -2.31 10.94 -11.78
N ASN A 40 -3.47 11.01 -12.44
CA ASN A 40 -4.75 11.11 -11.75
C ASN A 40 -5.05 9.88 -10.90
N ASN A 41 -4.69 8.68 -11.39
CA ASN A 41 -4.91 7.47 -10.61
C ASN A 41 -3.97 7.41 -9.38
N LYS A 42 -2.77 8.00 -9.46
CA LYS A 42 -1.84 8.10 -8.32
C LYS A 42 -2.32 9.10 -7.27
N LEU A 43 -2.87 10.25 -7.69
CA LEU A 43 -3.42 11.27 -6.77
C LEU A 43 -4.62 10.73 -5.98
N ILE A 44 -5.54 10.05 -6.65
CA ILE A 44 -6.74 9.48 -6.03
C ILE A 44 -6.37 8.36 -5.04
N SER A 45 -5.46 7.46 -5.41
CA SER A 45 -5.03 6.39 -4.49
C SER A 45 -4.16 6.91 -3.34
N GLY A 46 -3.34 7.93 -3.58
CA GLY A 46 -2.44 8.50 -2.58
C GLY A 46 -3.17 9.15 -1.40
N GLU A 47 -4.28 9.85 -1.64
CA GLU A 47 -5.08 10.44 -0.55
C GLU A 47 -5.86 9.38 0.26
N GLU A 48 -6.35 8.33 -0.39
CA GLU A 48 -7.06 7.23 0.29
C GLU A 48 -6.11 6.40 1.18
N ASP A 49 -4.84 6.25 0.80
CA ASP A 49 -3.85 5.44 1.53
C ASP A 49 -3.43 6.07 2.88
N ILE A 50 -3.61 7.39 3.06
CA ILE A 50 -3.19 8.14 4.26
C ILE A 50 -4.14 7.94 5.44
N HIS A 51 -5.39 7.53 5.20
CA HIS A 51 -6.37 7.38 6.27
C HIS A 51 -6.34 5.97 6.88
N PHE A 52 -6.09 5.91 8.20
CA PHE A 52 -6.27 4.68 8.96
C PHE A 52 -7.76 4.38 9.11
N LEU A 53 -8.22 3.30 8.47
CA LEU A 53 -9.63 2.93 8.40
C LEU A 53 -10.12 2.10 9.60
N GLY A 54 -9.25 1.88 10.58
CA GLY A 54 -9.45 0.98 11.72
C GLY A 54 -8.96 -0.44 11.45
N GLU A 55 -8.61 -1.17 12.51
CA GLU A 55 -8.02 -2.51 12.42
C GLU A 55 -8.82 -3.52 11.58
N ASP A 56 -10.15 -3.45 11.67
CA ASP A 56 -11.05 -4.37 10.95
C ASP A 56 -11.14 -4.09 9.45
N LYS A 57 -10.65 -2.93 8.99
CA LYS A 57 -10.62 -2.58 7.57
C LYS A 57 -9.22 -2.69 6.96
N GLU A 58 -8.19 -2.86 7.79
CA GLU A 58 -6.81 -3.05 7.35
C GLU A 58 -6.53 -4.53 7.01
N TRP A 59 -6.37 -4.82 5.72
CA TRP A 59 -6.15 -6.19 5.24
C TRP A 59 -4.91 -6.86 5.87
N LEU A 60 -3.83 -6.10 6.07
CA LEU A 60 -2.59 -6.62 6.64
C LEU A 60 -2.72 -6.91 8.14
N VAL A 61 -3.53 -6.13 8.86
CA VAL A 61 -3.87 -6.41 10.28
C VAL A 61 -4.66 -7.71 10.38
N GLN A 62 -5.71 -7.87 9.55
CA GLN A 62 -6.49 -9.11 9.48
C GLN A 62 -5.63 -10.33 9.08
N TYR A 63 -4.73 -10.14 8.11
CA TYR A 63 -3.77 -11.17 7.70
C TYR A 63 -2.90 -11.61 8.88
N SER A 64 -2.36 -10.65 9.63
CA SER A 64 -1.50 -10.90 10.79
C SER A 64 -2.25 -11.65 11.89
N LYS A 65 -3.47 -11.20 12.23
CA LYS A 65 -4.36 -11.90 13.18
C LYS A 65 -4.66 -13.34 12.75
N ARG A 66 -4.83 -13.60 11.45
CA ARG A 66 -5.03 -14.98 10.95
C ARG A 66 -3.76 -15.81 11.05
N LYS A 67 -2.60 -15.27 10.71
CA LYS A 67 -1.32 -15.98 10.80
C LYS A 67 -0.90 -16.27 12.23
N LEU A 68 -1.21 -15.36 13.15
CA LEU A 68 -0.95 -15.56 14.58
C LEU A 68 -1.70 -16.77 15.15
N LYS A 69 -2.86 -17.12 14.59
CA LYS A 69 -3.61 -18.35 14.97
C LYS A 69 -2.93 -19.64 14.52
N GLU A 70 -2.11 -19.58 13.46
CA GLU A 70 -1.40 -20.75 12.93
C GLU A 70 -0.05 -20.93 13.63
N LYS A 71 0.66 -19.83 13.90
CA LYS A 71 1.99 -19.83 14.52
C LYS A 71 2.23 -18.49 15.24
N HIS A 72 2.81 -18.57 16.44
CA HIS A 72 3.24 -17.39 17.19
C HIS A 72 4.29 -16.59 16.41
N CYS A 73 4.15 -15.27 16.43
CA CYS A 73 5.08 -14.32 15.83
C CYS A 73 5.00 -13.00 16.61
N ASP A 74 6.12 -12.54 17.13
CA ASP A 74 6.17 -11.34 17.97
C ASP A 74 5.97 -10.05 17.16
N TYR A 75 6.48 -10.03 15.92
CA TYR A 75 6.41 -8.85 15.06
C TYR A 75 5.96 -9.19 13.65
N PHE A 76 4.98 -8.45 13.14
CA PHE A 76 4.56 -8.48 11.74
C PHE A 76 4.90 -7.14 11.08
N ILE A 77 6.00 -7.11 10.33
CA ILE A 77 6.54 -5.88 9.73
C ILE A 77 6.16 -5.80 8.26
N PHE A 78 5.57 -4.67 7.85
CA PHE A 78 5.13 -4.42 6.49
C PHE A 78 5.49 -3.01 6.00
N GLY A 79 5.34 -2.80 4.70
CA GLY A 79 5.31 -1.47 4.08
C GLY A 79 4.01 -1.28 3.31
N HIS A 80 4.10 -0.71 2.11
CA HIS A 80 3.02 -0.55 1.12
C HIS A 80 1.92 0.45 1.47
N ARG A 81 1.56 0.64 2.75
CA ARG A 81 0.57 1.64 3.17
C ARG A 81 1.11 3.08 3.14
N HIS A 82 2.43 3.25 3.08
CA HIS A 82 3.08 4.56 3.17
C HIS A 82 2.64 5.36 4.43
N LEU A 83 2.12 4.68 5.45
CA LEU A 83 1.64 5.26 6.71
C LEU A 83 2.33 4.49 7.85
N PRO A 84 3.15 5.16 8.68
CA PRO A 84 3.77 4.52 9.83
C PRO A 84 2.68 4.13 10.84
N LEU A 85 2.63 2.86 11.21
CA LEU A 85 1.61 2.32 12.11
C LEU A 85 2.25 1.30 13.05
N GLU A 86 1.84 1.34 14.31
CA GLU A 86 2.14 0.31 15.30
C GLU A 86 0.83 -0.08 16.00
N ILE A 87 0.47 -1.35 15.90
CA ILE A 87 -0.81 -1.88 16.39
C ILE A 87 -0.54 -3.14 17.19
N SER A 88 -0.96 -3.17 18.45
CA SER A 88 -0.93 -4.38 19.27
C SER A 88 -1.96 -5.39 18.75
N LEU A 89 -1.50 -6.58 18.38
CA LEU A 89 -2.36 -7.69 17.95
C LEU A 89 -2.73 -8.62 19.12
N SER A 90 -1.84 -8.71 20.11
CA SER A 90 -1.98 -9.48 21.36
C SER A 90 -1.03 -8.91 22.42
N GLU A 91 -0.96 -9.53 23.61
CA GLU A 91 0.00 -9.15 24.67
C GLU A 91 1.47 -9.28 24.25
N SER A 92 1.77 -10.11 23.25
CA SER A 92 3.15 -10.42 22.82
C SER A 92 3.33 -10.33 21.31
N SER A 93 2.39 -9.74 20.58
CA SER A 93 2.47 -9.63 19.12
C SER A 93 2.04 -8.25 18.64
N SER A 94 2.86 -7.65 17.77
CA SER A 94 2.63 -6.33 17.20
C SER A 94 2.65 -6.36 15.67
N TYR A 95 1.77 -5.58 15.06
CA TYR A 95 1.80 -5.21 13.66
C TYR A 95 2.52 -3.89 13.53
N ILE A 96 3.52 -3.82 12.64
CA ILE A 96 4.21 -2.59 12.29
C ILE A 96 4.11 -2.35 10.79
N ASN A 97 3.71 -1.13 10.41
CA ASN A 97 3.91 -0.61 9.07
C ASN A 97 5.01 0.45 9.09
N LEU A 98 6.03 0.29 8.25
CA LEU A 98 7.21 1.15 8.24
C LEU A 98 6.93 2.56 7.71
N GLY A 99 5.77 2.80 7.09
CA GLY A 99 5.50 4.09 6.46
C GLY A 99 6.32 4.29 5.19
N ASP A 100 6.89 5.49 5.03
CA ASP A 100 7.74 5.82 3.90
C ASP A 100 8.85 6.83 4.25
N TRP A 101 9.89 6.80 3.43
CA TRP A 101 11.08 7.66 3.53
C TRP A 101 11.00 9.02 2.82
N ILE A 102 9.84 9.37 2.25
CA ILE A 102 9.61 10.63 1.50
C ILE A 102 8.90 11.65 2.39
N SER A 103 7.89 11.20 3.12
CA SER A 103 6.97 11.99 3.92
C SER A 103 7.26 11.84 5.41
N TYR A 104 7.48 10.60 5.87
CA TYR A 104 7.57 10.29 7.29
C TYR A 104 9.01 10.06 7.77
N TYR A 105 9.94 9.73 6.87
CA TYR A 105 11.33 9.41 7.21
C TYR A 105 11.46 8.31 8.27
N THR A 106 10.52 7.37 8.28
CA THR A 106 10.45 6.30 9.27
C THR A 106 11.21 5.05 8.83
N TYR A 107 11.78 4.34 9.79
CA TYR A 107 12.51 3.09 9.61
C TYR A 107 12.32 2.16 10.81
N GLY A 108 12.54 0.87 10.60
CA GLY A 108 12.48 -0.12 11.68
C GLY A 108 13.86 -0.38 12.26
N GLU A 109 13.97 -0.38 13.59
CA GLU A 109 15.17 -0.78 14.31
C GLU A 109 14.90 -2.04 15.13
N PHE A 110 15.85 -2.97 15.14
CA PHE A 110 15.82 -4.15 15.99
C PHE A 110 17.11 -4.22 16.79
N ASP A 111 17.02 -4.05 18.11
CA ASP A 111 18.18 -4.00 19.00
C ASP A 111 18.71 -5.40 19.41
N GLY A 112 18.10 -6.46 18.86
CA GLY A 112 18.36 -7.86 19.23
C GLY A 112 17.34 -8.44 20.22
N THR A 113 16.51 -7.59 20.83
CA THR A 113 15.47 -7.95 21.79
C THR A 113 14.10 -7.37 21.44
N HIS A 114 14.04 -6.10 21.04
CA HIS A 114 12.83 -5.36 20.74
C HIS A 114 12.94 -4.72 19.35
N PHE A 115 11.81 -4.69 18.66
CA PHE A 115 11.64 -3.95 17.42
C PHE A 115 10.93 -2.63 17.71
N SER A 116 11.45 -1.52 17.20
CA SER A 116 10.82 -0.20 17.28
C SER A 116 10.74 0.45 15.90
N LEU A 117 9.74 1.34 15.75
CA LEU A 117 9.60 2.18 14.57
C LEU A 117 10.17 3.57 14.88
N GLU A 118 11.30 3.89 14.27
CA GLU A 118 12.06 5.10 14.48
C GLU A 118 11.88 6.10 13.35
N THR A 119 12.23 7.37 13.58
CA THR A 119 12.20 8.43 12.58
C THR A 119 13.59 9.06 12.43
N PHE A 120 14.03 9.26 11.18
CA PHE A 120 15.32 9.87 10.89
C PHE A 120 15.20 11.41 10.83
N GLY A 121 16.05 12.12 11.58
CA GLY A 121 16.08 13.59 11.58
C GLY A 121 15.11 14.27 12.54
N GLY A 122 14.62 13.55 13.55
CA GLY A 122 13.95 14.12 14.72
C GLY A 122 14.91 14.79 15.71
#